data_AF-A0AA39F4X4-F1
#
_entry.id   AF-A0AA39F4X4-F1
#
_cell.length_a   1.000
_cell.length_b   1.000
_cell.length_c   1.000
_cell.angle_alpha   90.00
_cell.angle_beta   90.00
_cell.angle_gamma   90.00
#
_symmetry.space_group_name_H-M   'P 1'
#
loop_
_entity.id
_entity.type
_entity.pdbx_description
1 polymer ?
#
loop_
_entity_poly.entity_id
_entity_poly.type
_entity_poly.pdbx_seq_one_letter_code
_entity_poly.pdbx_strand_id
1 'polypeptide(L)'
;MTKILICVLIAFPLIAMIHAGPIPDEFKEVAPGIRETCMKESGAEEAIIEKAATGEFIEDDKFKCYTKCVFDQFRLISKKGFNFEAMLGLSPPKMKDTAVKAIAACRDTSNYLKNSLTFLH
;
A
#
# COMPACT_ATOMS: atom_id res chain seq x y z
N MET A 1 24.49 -34.99 4.37
CA MET A 1 23.04 -34.96 4.06
C MET A 1 22.24 -34.19 5.11
N THR A 2 22.47 -34.42 6.41
CA THR A 2 21.77 -33.71 7.51
C THR A 2 21.94 -32.18 7.48
N LYS A 3 23.10 -31.67 7.07
CA LYS A 3 23.36 -30.21 6.96
C LYS A 3 22.52 -29.53 5.87
N ILE A 4 22.24 -30.23 4.76
CA ILE A 4 21.41 -29.72 3.66
C ILE A 4 19.94 -29.68 4.09
N LEU A 5 19.49 -30.70 4.82
CA LEU A 5 18.13 -30.76 5.38
C LEU A 5 17.85 -29.62 6.36
N ILE A 6 18.84 -29.30 7.22
CA ILE A 6 18.76 -28.20 8.18
C ILE A 6 18.77 -26.83 7.47
N CYS A 7 19.58 -26.64 6.42
CA CYS A 7 19.57 -25.41 5.64
C CYS A 7 18.23 -25.17 4.92
N VAL A 8 17.60 -26.23 4.39
CA VAL A 8 16.29 -26.11 3.73
C VAL A 8 15.19 -25.78 4.75
N LEU A 9 15.18 -26.42 5.92
CA LEU A 9 14.19 -26.17 6.97
C LEU A 9 14.28 -24.76 7.58
N ILE A 10 15.47 -24.15 7.60
CA ILE A 10 15.68 -22.78 8.12
C ILE A 10 15.51 -21.72 7.02
N ALA A 11 15.86 -22.03 5.75
CA ALA A 11 15.73 -21.10 4.64
C ALA A 11 14.30 -21.00 4.09
N PHE A 12 13.49 -22.06 4.17
CA PHE A 12 12.12 -22.07 3.68
C PHE A 12 11.20 -21.00 4.32
N PRO A 13 11.23 -20.74 5.64
CA PRO A 13 10.44 -19.66 6.23
C PRO A 13 10.96 -18.25 5.88
N LEU A 14 12.25 -18.08 5.56
CA LEU A 14 12.81 -16.79 5.14
C LEU A 14 12.34 -16.38 3.74
N ILE A 15 12.10 -17.34 2.86
CA ILE A 15 11.63 -17.08 1.48
C ILE A 15 10.13 -16.73 1.47
N ALA A 16 9.38 -17.15 2.48
CA ALA A 16 7.94 -16.88 2.60
C ALA A 16 7.59 -15.44 3.05
N MET A 17 8.55 -14.65 3.55
CA MET A 17 8.30 -13.30 4.10
C MET A 17 8.38 -12.15 3.07
N ILE A 18 8.67 -12.42 1.80
CA ILE A 18 9.02 -11.35 0.85
C ILE A 18 7.85 -11.08 -0.09
N HIS A 19 6.86 -10.27 0.30
CA HIS A 19 5.97 -9.63 -0.69
C HIS A 19 5.60 -8.15 -0.42
N ALA A 20 6.14 -7.50 0.62
CA ALA A 20 6.34 -6.04 0.62
C ALA A 20 7.82 -5.73 0.80
N GLY A 21 8.36 -4.84 -0.04
CA GLY A 21 9.65 -4.21 0.24
C GLY A 21 9.59 -3.38 1.53
N PRO A 22 10.74 -3.10 2.16
CA PRO A 22 10.77 -2.20 3.31
C PRO A 22 10.22 -0.82 2.94
N ILE A 23 9.64 -0.11 3.92
CA ILE A 23 9.24 1.29 3.75
C ILE A 23 10.47 2.09 3.26
N PRO A 24 10.36 2.87 2.17
CA PRO A 24 11.44 3.70 1.68
C PRO A 24 11.95 4.66 2.76
N ASP A 25 13.27 4.91 2.76
CA ASP A 25 13.93 5.74 3.78
C ASP A 25 13.27 7.12 3.92
N GLU A 26 12.80 7.68 2.80
CA GLU A 26 12.13 8.97 2.69
C GLU A 26 10.80 9.04 3.48
N PHE A 27 10.21 7.89 3.82
CA PHE A 27 8.93 7.81 4.54
C PHE A 27 9.02 7.18 5.93
N LYS A 28 10.19 6.70 6.35
CA LYS A 28 10.33 5.95 7.62
C LYS A 28 9.87 6.72 8.85
N GLU A 29 10.08 8.04 8.87
CA GLU A 29 9.71 8.89 9.99
C GLU A 29 8.21 9.22 10.04
N VAL A 30 7.54 9.30 8.89
CA VAL A 30 6.13 9.70 8.80
C VAL A 30 5.16 8.50 8.72
N ALA A 31 5.64 7.36 8.23
CA ALA A 31 4.81 6.18 8.02
C ALA A 31 4.10 5.67 9.30
N PRO A 32 4.74 5.63 10.49
CA PRO A 32 4.06 5.20 11.71
C PRO A 32 2.88 6.10 12.09
N GLY A 33 3.06 7.43 12.04
CA GLY A 33 2.01 8.39 12.38
C GLY A 33 0.85 8.39 11.39
N ILE A 34 1.13 8.21 10.10
CA ILE A 34 0.10 8.04 9.06
C ILE A 34 -0.66 6.74 9.28
N ARG A 35 0.04 5.63 9.59
CA ARG A 35 -0.59 4.34 9.85
C ARG A 35 -1.54 4.43 11.04
N GLU A 36 -1.09 4.96 12.17
CA GLU A 36 -1.91 5.14 13.37
C GLU A 36 -3.16 5.99 13.08
N THR A 37 -2.97 7.15 12.46
CA THR A 37 -4.05 8.07 12.11
C THR A 37 -5.09 7.39 11.23
N CYS A 38 -4.66 6.76 10.14
CA CYS A 38 -5.57 6.13 9.20
C CYS A 38 -6.24 4.87 9.75
N MET A 39 -5.58 4.10 10.63
CA MET A 39 -6.22 3.00 11.35
C MET A 39 -7.34 3.51 12.25
N LYS A 40 -7.09 4.59 12.99
CA LYS A 40 -8.10 5.21 13.88
C LYS A 40 -9.29 5.77 13.10
N GLU A 41 -9.04 6.45 11.98
CA GLU A 41 -10.11 7.06 11.17
C GLU A 41 -10.97 6.02 10.45
N SER A 42 -10.36 4.97 9.90
CA SER A 42 -11.07 3.95 9.14
C SER A 42 -11.67 2.84 10.00
N GLY A 43 -11.11 2.60 11.19
CA GLY A 43 -11.41 1.43 12.01
C GLY A 43 -10.92 0.11 11.40
N ALA A 44 -10.01 0.16 10.41
CA ALA A 44 -9.45 -1.03 9.77
C ALA A 44 -8.64 -1.86 10.76
N GLU A 45 -8.79 -3.19 10.67
CA GLU A 45 -8.04 -4.11 11.50
C GLU A 45 -6.59 -4.22 11.03
N GLU A 46 -5.66 -4.20 11.98
CA GLU A 46 -4.22 -4.33 11.70
C GLU A 46 -3.90 -5.56 10.85
N ALA A 47 -4.53 -6.71 11.16
CA ALA A 47 -4.34 -7.96 10.44
C ALA A 47 -4.65 -7.86 8.95
N ILE A 48 -5.67 -7.08 8.56
CA ILE A 48 -6.02 -6.87 7.14
C ILE A 48 -4.95 -6.00 6.47
N ILE A 49 -4.43 -4.99 7.16
CA ILE A 49 -3.38 -4.11 6.63
C ILE A 49 -2.07 -4.88 6.46
N GLU A 50 -1.72 -5.76 7.41
CA GLU A 50 -0.53 -6.61 7.32
C GLU A 50 -0.61 -7.60 6.16
N LYS A 51 -1.78 -8.23 5.95
CA LYS A 51 -2.04 -9.07 4.77
C LYS A 51 -1.92 -8.28 3.46
N ALA A 52 -2.46 -7.07 3.41
CA ALA A 52 -2.34 -6.23 2.24
C ALA A 52 -0.88 -5.83 1.95
N ALA A 53 -0.06 -5.65 2.99
CA ALA A 53 1.37 -5.42 2.83
C ALA A 53 2.05 -6.62 2.17
N THR A 54 1.63 -7.85 2.43
CA THR A 54 2.17 -9.04 1.76
C THR A 54 1.53 -9.35 0.40
N GLY A 55 0.67 -8.45 -0.12
CA GLY A 55 0.00 -8.60 -1.41
C GLY A 55 -1.31 -9.39 -1.36
N GLU A 56 -1.79 -9.77 -0.17
CA GLU A 56 -3.11 -10.39 0.02
C GLU A 56 -4.15 -9.30 0.28
N PHE A 57 -4.92 -8.95 -0.76
CA PHE A 57 -5.99 -7.96 -0.68
C PHE A 57 -7.33 -8.64 -0.41
N ILE A 58 -7.95 -8.29 0.73
CA ILE A 58 -9.31 -8.72 1.08
C ILE A 58 -10.26 -7.56 0.78
N GLU A 59 -11.44 -7.87 0.23
CA GLU A 59 -12.51 -6.91 0.03
C GLU A 59 -13.14 -6.52 1.37
N ASP A 60 -12.62 -5.46 1.98
CA ASP A 60 -13.13 -4.87 3.23
C ASP A 60 -13.27 -3.36 3.10
N ASP A 61 -14.44 -2.83 3.49
CA ASP A 61 -14.75 -1.40 3.30
C ASP A 61 -13.93 -0.48 4.21
N LYS A 62 -13.58 -0.95 5.41
CA LYS A 62 -12.70 -0.19 6.32
C LYS A 62 -11.28 -0.14 5.77
N PHE A 63 -10.78 -1.24 5.20
CA PHE A 63 -9.49 -1.27 4.52
C PHE A 63 -9.47 -0.34 3.30
N LYS A 64 -10.53 -0.29 2.50
CA LYS A 64 -10.65 0.71 1.41
C LYS A 64 -10.58 2.15 1.94
N CYS A 65 -11.26 2.43 3.06
CA CYS A 65 -11.18 3.72 3.74
C CYS A 65 -9.76 4.03 4.25
N TYR A 66 -9.07 3.02 4.82
CA TYR A 66 -7.68 3.13 5.25
C TYR A 66 -6.77 3.52 4.08
N THR A 67 -6.84 2.80 2.96
CA THR A 67 -6.03 3.09 1.77
C THR A 67 -6.31 4.49 1.22
N LYS A 68 -7.59 4.90 1.20
CA LYS A 68 -7.96 6.28 0.83
C LYS A 68 -7.31 7.29 1.77
N CYS A 69 -7.40 7.08 3.09
CA CYS A 69 -6.78 7.98 4.07
C CYS A 69 -5.27 8.13 3.83
N VAL A 70 -4.56 7.02 3.61
CA VAL A 70 -3.11 7.06 3.33
C VAL A 70 -2.79 7.94 2.13
N PHE A 71 -3.55 7.82 1.02
CA PHE A 71 -3.36 8.67 -0.14
C PHE A 71 -3.77 10.14 0.10
N ASP A 72 -4.74 10.38 0.97
CA ASP A 72 -5.20 11.71 1.36
C ASP A 72 -4.14 12.47 2.19
N GLN A 73 -3.40 11.78 3.07
CA GLN A 73 -2.29 12.36 3.84
C GLN A 73 -1.22 13.00 2.93
N PHE A 74 -1.05 12.46 1.73
CA PHE A 74 -0.13 12.96 0.72
C PHE A 74 -0.81 13.84 -0.36
N ARG A 75 -2.09 14.15 -0.20
CA ARG A 75 -2.90 14.92 -1.15
C ARG A 75 -2.94 14.31 -2.55
N LEU A 76 -2.85 12.99 -2.64
CA LEU A 76 -2.88 12.24 -3.91
C LEU A 76 -4.30 11.98 -4.39
N ILE A 77 -5.31 12.13 -3.53
CA ILE A 77 -6.72 12.01 -3.89
C ILE A 77 -7.43 13.34 -3.62
N SER A 78 -8.36 13.69 -4.50
CA SER A 78 -9.25 14.84 -4.33
C SER A 78 -10.63 14.53 -4.92
N LYS A 79 -11.58 15.47 -4.80
CA LYS A 79 -12.87 15.40 -5.49
C LYS A 79 -12.75 15.27 -7.01
N LYS A 80 -11.63 15.70 -7.60
CA LYS A 80 -11.37 15.60 -9.05
C LYS A 80 -10.85 14.21 -9.46
N GLY A 81 -10.48 13.37 -8.50
CA GLY A 81 -9.86 12.06 -8.72
C GLY A 81 -8.43 12.01 -8.17
N PHE A 82 -7.68 11.02 -8.65
CA PHE A 82 -6.31 10.76 -8.23
C PHE A 82 -5.30 11.67 -8.97
N ASN A 83 -4.34 12.24 -8.25
CA ASN A 83 -3.29 13.09 -8.79
C ASN A 83 -2.04 12.26 -9.11
N PHE A 84 -2.02 11.69 -10.32
CA PHE A 84 -0.91 10.85 -10.79
C PHE A 84 0.41 11.59 -10.95
N GLU A 85 0.36 12.90 -11.25
CA GLU A 85 1.56 13.74 -11.33
C GLU A 85 2.20 13.92 -9.95
N ALA A 86 1.38 14.22 -8.93
CA ALA A 86 1.87 14.31 -7.56
C ALA A 86 2.39 12.95 -7.05
N MET A 87 1.75 11.84 -7.41
CA MET A 87 2.22 10.50 -7.07
C MET A 87 3.59 10.21 -7.70
N LEU A 88 3.79 10.56 -8.97
CA LEU A 88 5.10 10.46 -9.60
C LEU A 88 6.11 11.35 -8.89
N GLY A 89 5.76 12.59 -8.55
CA GLY A 89 6.63 13.52 -7.82
C GLY A 89 7.10 12.96 -6.48
N LEU A 90 6.15 12.41 -5.69
CA LEU A 90 6.39 11.83 -4.37
C LEU A 90 7.15 10.50 -4.41
N SER A 91 7.04 9.74 -5.50
CA SER A 91 7.66 8.40 -5.59
C SER A 91 9.18 8.47 -5.43
N PRO A 92 9.79 7.65 -4.54
CA PRO A 92 11.24 7.60 -4.36
C PRO A 92 11.98 7.25 -5.64
N PRO A 93 13.24 7.71 -5.83
CA PRO A 93 14.01 7.47 -7.05
C PRO A 93 14.06 5.99 -7.47
N LYS A 94 14.26 5.07 -6.51
CA LYS A 94 14.32 3.62 -6.75
C LYS A 94 12.98 3.01 -7.20
N MET A 95 11.88 3.73 -7.04
CA MET A 95 10.52 3.28 -7.36
C MET A 95 9.87 4.05 -8.50
N LYS A 96 10.54 5.05 -9.10
CA LYS A 96 9.97 5.88 -10.17
C LYS A 96 9.49 5.03 -11.35
N ASP A 97 10.30 4.10 -11.84
CA ASP A 97 9.93 3.25 -12.98
C ASP A 97 8.72 2.36 -12.67
N THR A 98 8.67 1.82 -11.44
CA THR A 98 7.52 1.04 -10.95
C THR A 98 6.27 1.91 -10.87
N ALA A 99 6.39 3.15 -10.38
CA ALA A 99 5.29 4.10 -10.31
C ALA A 99 4.76 4.47 -11.70
N VAL A 100 5.64 4.70 -12.68
CA VAL A 100 5.25 4.96 -14.08
C VAL A 100 4.44 3.79 -14.64
N LYS A 101 4.92 2.56 -14.45
CA LYS A 101 4.20 1.35 -14.91
C LYS A 101 2.85 1.17 -14.21
N ALA A 102 2.79 1.38 -12.89
CA ALA A 102 1.56 1.29 -12.12
C ALA A 102 0.53 2.33 -12.58
N ILE A 103 0.96 3.56 -12.84
CA ILE A 103 0.09 4.62 -13.34
C ILE A 103 -0.42 4.29 -14.75
N ALA A 104 0.45 3.81 -15.63
CA ALA A 104 0.04 3.39 -16.97
C ALA A 104 -1.02 2.28 -16.92
N ALA A 105 -0.90 1.34 -15.99
CA ALA A 105 -1.85 0.23 -15.82
C ALA A 105 -3.17 0.65 -15.15
N CYS A 106 -3.13 1.61 -14.22
CA CYS A 106 -4.25 1.91 -13.32
C CYS A 106 -4.92 3.26 -13.54
N ARG A 107 -4.37 4.18 -14.36
CA ARG A 107 -4.91 5.55 -14.47
C ARG A 107 -6.38 5.61 -14.91
N ASP A 108 -6.80 4.67 -15.75
CA ASP A 108 -8.16 4.64 -16.30
C ASP A 108 -9.16 4.00 -15.33
N THR A 109 -8.68 3.30 -14.29
CA THR A 109 -9.54 2.78 -13.22
C THR A 109 -9.95 3.87 -12.23
N SER A 110 -9.40 5.08 -12.33
CA SER A 110 -9.75 6.22 -11.46
C SER A 110 -11.25 6.60 -11.54
N ASN A 111 -11.94 6.25 -12.61
CA ASN A 111 -13.40 6.41 -12.69
C ASN A 111 -14.14 5.56 -11.64
N TYR A 112 -13.59 4.41 -11.23
CA TYR A 112 -14.12 3.63 -10.11
C TYR A 112 -13.86 4.28 -8.76
N LEU A 113 -12.76 5.03 -8.59
CA LEU A 113 -12.51 5.80 -7.37
C LEU A 113 -13.58 6.88 -7.18
N LYS A 114 -14.05 7.55 -8.24
CA LYS A 114 -15.19 8.49 -8.14
C LYS A 114 -16.47 7.79 -7.64
N ASN A 115 -16.69 6.54 -8.08
CA ASN A 115 -17.86 5.74 -7.71
C ASN A 115 -17.74 5.07 -6.33
N SER A 116 -16.52 4.80 -5.84
CA SER A 116 -16.28 4.28 -4.49
C SER A 116 -16.21 5.41 -3.45
N LEU A 117 -15.72 6.59 -3.82
CA LEU A 117 -15.74 7.81 -3.01
C LEU A 117 -17.15 8.39 -2.84
N THR A 118 -18.12 7.97 -3.65
CA THR A 118 -19.55 8.33 -3.50
C THR A 118 -20.28 7.47 -2.47
N PHE A 119 -19.70 6.37 -1.97
CA PHE A 119 -20.25 5.56 -0.87
C PHE A 119 -19.83 6.04 0.52
N LEU A 120 -19.08 7.14 0.61
CA LEU A 120 -18.61 7.74 1.88
C LEU A 120 -19.34 9.06 2.21
N HIS A 121 -20.62 9.17 1.84
CA HIS A 121 -21.56 10.11 2.44
C HIS A 121 -22.65 9.35 3.18
#